data_AF-A0A7W7H4J7-F1
#
_entry.id   AF-A0A7W7H4J7-F1
#
_cell.length_a   1.000
_cell.length_b   1.000
_cell.length_c   1.000
_cell.angle_alpha   90.00
_cell.angle_beta   90.00
_cell.angle_gamma   90.00
#
_symmetry.space_group_name_H-M   'P 1'
#
loop_
_entity.id
_entity.type
_entity.pdbx_description
1 polymer ?
#
loop_
_entity_poly.entity_id
_entity_poly.type
_entity_poly.pdbx_seq_one_letter_code
_entity_poly.pdbx_strand_id
1 'polypeptide(L)'
;MAEEDEDRHARLAQEAAVRGERAARRAAEAGRRAAELHEYMKMIGEGVAEVPPVTGENRLVRAREHARRSAERAAQAHRDAAASHDHAAELHEQAAQQFPEEAEAHRREARRHRDEAATARRWADQEPH
;
A
#
# COMPACT_ATOMS: atom_id res chain seq x y z
N MET A 1 -32.86 -15.21 10.58
CA MET A 1 -32.45 -14.05 9.77
C MET A 1 -31.22 -13.32 10.33
N ALA A 2 -30.91 -13.40 11.63
CA ALA A 2 -29.68 -12.80 12.19
C ALA A 2 -28.38 -13.58 11.83
N GLU A 3 -28.46 -14.90 11.72
CA GLU A 3 -27.32 -15.79 11.45
C GLU A 3 -26.72 -15.62 10.04
N GLU A 4 -27.52 -15.20 9.05
CA GLU A 4 -27.05 -15.00 7.67
C GLU A 4 -26.27 -13.69 7.48
N ASP A 5 -26.50 -12.68 8.32
CA ASP A 5 -25.80 -11.39 8.25
C ASP A 5 -24.43 -11.44 8.95
N GLU A 6 -24.29 -12.13 10.09
CA GLU A 6 -22.99 -12.38 10.73
C GLU A 6 -22.04 -13.15 9.80
N ASP A 7 -22.55 -14.18 9.12
CA ASP A 7 -21.76 -15.02 8.22
C ASP A 7 -21.33 -14.25 6.95
N ARG A 8 -22.12 -13.24 6.55
CA ARG A 8 -21.80 -12.33 5.44
C ARG A 8 -20.74 -11.29 5.82
N HIS A 9 -20.80 -10.73 7.02
CA HIS A 9 -19.79 -9.82 7.55
C HIS A 9 -18.46 -10.53 7.79
N ALA A 10 -18.48 -11.76 8.31
CA ALA A 10 -17.28 -12.59 8.48
C ALA A 10 -16.60 -12.88 7.13
N ARG A 11 -17.37 -13.22 6.09
CA ARG A 11 -16.84 -13.44 4.73
C ARG A 11 -16.26 -12.16 4.12
N LEU A 12 -16.91 -11.01 4.29
CA LEU A 12 -16.41 -9.73 3.80
C LEU A 12 -15.10 -9.31 4.51
N ALA A 13 -15.01 -9.52 5.83
CA ALA A 13 -13.79 -9.29 6.59
C ALA A 13 -12.64 -10.22 6.14
N GLN A 14 -12.95 -11.48 5.86
CA GLN A 14 -11.98 -12.46 5.37
C GLN A 14 -11.49 -12.12 3.95
N GLU A 15 -12.40 -11.69 3.07
CA GLU A 15 -12.02 -11.19 1.74
C GLU A 15 -11.18 -9.91 1.79
N ALA A 16 -11.52 -8.98 2.69
CA ALA A 16 -10.74 -7.75 2.89
C ALA A 16 -9.34 -8.08 3.42
N ALA A 17 -9.21 -9.01 4.37
CA ALA A 17 -7.93 -9.49 4.87
C ALA A 17 -7.07 -10.12 3.75
N VAL A 18 -7.65 -10.99 2.92
CA VAL A 18 -6.95 -11.62 1.79
C VAL A 18 -6.51 -10.58 0.74
N ARG A 19 -7.33 -9.56 0.48
CA ARG A 19 -6.97 -8.46 -0.43
C ARG A 19 -5.84 -7.62 0.17
N GLY A 20 -5.89 -7.32 1.46
CA GLY A 20 -4.85 -6.61 2.20
C GLY A 20 -3.51 -7.37 2.15
N GLU A 21 -3.53 -8.67 2.42
CA GLU A 21 -2.34 -9.53 2.34
C GLU A 21 -1.73 -9.53 0.92
N ARG A 22 -2.57 -9.65 -0.11
CA ARG A 22 -2.11 -9.61 -1.51
C ARG A 22 -1.56 -8.24 -1.89
N ALA A 23 -2.09 -7.16 -1.34
CA ALA A 23 -1.57 -5.80 -1.56
C ALA A 23 -0.21 -5.62 -0.85
N ALA A 24 -0.10 -6.05 0.40
CA ALA A 24 1.15 -6.01 1.16
C ALA A 24 2.25 -6.85 0.49
N ARG A 25 1.92 -8.04 -0.02
CA ARG A 25 2.88 -8.89 -0.75
C ARG A 25 3.37 -8.22 -2.03
N ARG A 26 2.48 -7.55 -2.76
CA ARG A 26 2.83 -6.80 -3.98
C ARG A 26 3.69 -5.57 -3.66
N ALA A 27 3.41 -4.86 -2.58
CA ALA A 27 4.23 -3.75 -2.12
C ALA A 27 5.63 -4.23 -1.71
N ALA A 28 5.73 -5.35 -0.98
CA ALA A 28 7.01 -5.93 -0.59
C ALA A 28 7.84 -6.42 -1.80
N GLU A 29 7.18 -7.02 -2.79
CA GLU A 29 7.84 -7.43 -4.05
C GLU A 29 8.30 -6.24 -4.88
N ALA A 30 7.48 -5.18 -4.96
CA ALA A 30 7.86 -3.93 -5.61
C ALA A 30 9.07 -3.27 -4.92
N GLY A 31 9.11 -3.29 -3.59
CA GLY A 31 10.25 -2.83 -2.79
C GLY A 31 11.53 -3.63 -3.08
N ARG A 32 11.44 -4.97 -3.16
CA ARG A 32 12.57 -5.81 -3.54
C ARG A 32 13.07 -5.51 -4.95
N ARG A 33 12.17 -5.39 -5.94
CA ARG A 33 12.55 -5.02 -7.31
C ARG A 33 13.17 -3.65 -7.40
N ALA A 34 12.72 -2.68 -6.59
CA ALA A 34 13.32 -1.36 -6.52
C ALA A 34 14.75 -1.43 -5.96
N ALA A 35 15.01 -2.26 -4.95
CA ALA A 35 16.34 -2.50 -4.42
C ALA A 35 17.25 -3.23 -5.41
N GLU A 36 16.75 -4.24 -6.13
CA GLU A 36 17.47 -4.93 -7.20
C GLU A 36 17.84 -3.98 -8.35
N LEU A 37 16.92 -3.10 -8.75
CA LEU A 37 17.18 -2.05 -9.73
C LEU A 37 18.24 -1.07 -9.23
N HIS A 38 18.21 -0.70 -7.95
CA HIS A 38 19.20 0.18 -7.35
C HIS A 38 20.60 -0.45 -7.38
N GLU A 39 20.74 -1.71 -6.98
CA GLU A 39 22.01 -2.46 -7.06
C GLU A 39 22.48 -2.66 -8.51
N TYR A 40 21.56 -2.94 -9.45
CA TYR A 40 21.90 -3.03 -10.87
C TYR A 40 22.41 -1.70 -11.43
N MET A 41 21.77 -0.58 -11.04
CA MET A 41 22.25 0.76 -11.43
C MET A 41 23.62 1.08 -10.82
N LYS A 42 23.91 0.59 -9.61
CA LYS A 42 25.24 0.70 -8.99
C LYS A 42 26.30 -0.08 -9.79
N MET A 43 26.02 -1.33 -10.18
CA MET A 43 26.93 -2.13 -11.02
C MET A 43 27.19 -1.52 -12.41
N ILE A 44 26.18 -0.85 -13.00
CA ILE A 44 26.36 -0.07 -14.23
C ILE A 44 27.27 1.14 -13.98
N GLY A 45 27.11 1.83 -12.85
CA GLY A 45 27.99 2.93 -12.43
C GLY A 45 29.44 2.50 -12.21
N GLU A 46 29.65 1.25 -11.80
CA GLU A 46 30.97 0.62 -11.59
C GLU A 46 31.57 0.04 -12.89
N GLY A 47 30.86 0.09 -14.03
CA GLY A 47 31.40 -0.25 -15.36
C GLY A 47 31.44 -1.74 -15.72
N VAL A 48 30.66 -2.57 -15.03
CA VAL A 48 30.73 -4.05 -15.16
C VAL A 48 29.84 -4.62 -16.29
N ALA A 49 28.95 -3.82 -16.89
CA ALA A 49 28.01 -4.26 -17.94
C ALA A 49 27.98 -3.32 -19.16
N GLU A 50 28.01 -3.89 -20.37
CA GLU A 50 27.92 -3.13 -21.64
C GLU A 50 26.47 -2.78 -21.99
N VAL A 51 26.21 -1.51 -22.32
CA VAL A 51 24.88 -1.00 -22.65
C VAL A 51 24.95 -0.26 -24.00
N PRO A 52 24.04 -0.49 -24.96
CA PRO A 52 24.04 0.18 -26.26
C PRO A 52 24.04 1.72 -26.12
N PRO A 53 24.61 2.47 -27.08
CA PRO A 53 24.84 3.90 -26.96
C PRO A 53 23.52 4.68 -27.03
N VAL A 54 22.91 4.83 -25.85
CA VAL A 54 21.98 5.90 -25.52
C VAL A 54 22.83 6.95 -24.83
N THR A 55 22.92 8.17 -25.37
CA THR A 55 23.72 9.26 -24.78
C THR A 55 23.44 9.37 -23.27
N GLY A 56 24.47 9.58 -22.43
CA GLY A 56 24.33 9.55 -20.97
C GLY A 56 23.24 10.49 -20.44
N GLU A 57 23.04 11.62 -21.12
CA GLU A 57 21.99 12.60 -20.85
C GLU A 57 20.57 12.04 -21.08
N ASN A 58 20.35 11.26 -22.15
CA ASN A 58 19.09 10.57 -22.42
C ASN A 58 18.80 9.47 -21.37
N ARG A 59 19.82 8.80 -20.83
CA ARG A 59 19.63 7.80 -19.75
C ARG A 59 19.19 8.48 -18.46
N LEU A 60 19.81 9.60 -18.09
CA LEU A 60 19.46 10.33 -16.87
C LEU A 60 18.05 10.92 -16.93
N VAL A 61 17.66 11.50 -18.08
CA VAL A 61 16.29 12.02 -18.27
C VAL A 61 15.26 10.89 -18.16
N ARG A 62 15.48 9.75 -18.83
CA ARG A 62 14.57 8.59 -18.76
C ARG A 62 14.52 7.97 -17.36
N ALA A 63 15.65 7.88 -16.67
CA ALA A 63 15.71 7.38 -15.29
C ALA A 63 14.93 8.28 -14.34
N ARG A 64 15.08 9.60 -14.44
CA ARG A 64 14.31 10.57 -13.65
C ARG A 64 12.82 10.50 -13.94
N GLU A 65 12.42 10.42 -15.20
CA GLU A 65 11.01 10.27 -15.57
C GLU A 65 10.41 8.93 -15.07
N HIS A 66 11.20 7.85 -15.11
CA HIS A 66 10.81 6.56 -14.57
C HIS A 66 10.65 6.62 -13.04
N ALA A 67 11.62 7.20 -12.33
CA ALA A 67 11.58 7.38 -10.89
C ALA A 67 10.35 8.20 -10.46
N ARG A 68 10.09 9.34 -11.15
CA ARG A 68 8.90 10.16 -10.92
C ARG A 68 7.61 9.37 -11.09
N ARG A 69 7.45 8.66 -12.22
CA ARG A 69 6.25 7.82 -12.46
C ARG A 69 6.11 6.70 -11.44
N SER A 70 7.22 6.13 -10.97
CA SER A 70 7.20 5.10 -9.93
C SER A 70 6.73 5.67 -8.60
N ALA A 71 7.23 6.84 -8.23
CA ALA A 71 6.81 7.55 -7.03
C ALA A 71 5.34 7.98 -7.08
N GLU A 72 4.86 8.50 -8.21
CA GLU A 72 3.45 8.83 -8.42
C GLU A 72 2.55 7.59 -8.21
N ARG A 73 2.95 6.43 -8.74
CA ARG A 73 2.23 5.17 -8.53
C ARG A 73 2.28 4.70 -7.07
N ALA A 74 3.41 4.85 -6.40
CA ALA A 74 3.54 4.49 -4.98
C ALA A 74 2.65 5.40 -4.10
N ALA A 75 2.67 6.71 -4.35
CA ALA A 75 1.80 7.66 -3.67
C ALA A 75 0.32 7.33 -3.88
N GLN A 76 -0.08 6.98 -5.10
CA GLN A 76 -1.45 6.56 -5.38
C GLN A 76 -1.82 5.28 -4.61
N ALA A 77 -0.95 4.27 -4.60
CA ALA A 77 -1.20 3.03 -3.85
C ALA A 77 -1.36 3.29 -2.34
N HIS A 78 -0.61 4.24 -1.78
CA HIS A 78 -0.77 4.66 -0.40
C HIS A 78 -2.11 5.38 -0.13
N ARG A 79 -2.59 6.20 -1.06
CA ARG A 79 -3.93 6.81 -0.96
C ARG A 79 -5.03 5.77 -1.00
N ASP A 80 -4.93 4.79 -1.91
CA ASP A 80 -5.90 3.70 -2.02
C ASP A 80 -5.93 2.85 -0.74
N ALA A 81 -4.76 2.61 -0.14
CA ALA A 81 -4.64 1.92 1.15
C ALA A 81 -5.29 2.72 2.28
N ALA A 82 -5.06 4.03 2.34
CA ALA A 82 -5.69 4.90 3.35
C ALA A 82 -7.22 4.84 3.26
N ALA A 83 -7.78 4.97 2.05
CA ALA A 83 -9.22 4.88 1.84
C ALA A 83 -9.81 3.51 2.25
N SER A 84 -9.06 2.43 1.99
CA SER A 84 -9.46 1.08 2.41
C SER A 84 -9.49 0.94 3.94
N HIS A 85 -8.50 1.52 4.63
CA HIS A 85 -8.46 1.53 6.08
C HIS A 85 -9.57 2.41 6.69
N ASP A 86 -9.86 3.58 6.11
CA ASP A 86 -10.99 4.41 6.55
C ASP A 86 -12.31 3.62 6.45
N HIS A 87 -12.53 2.94 5.32
CA HIS A 87 -13.73 2.14 5.14
C HIS A 87 -13.83 0.98 6.15
N ALA A 88 -12.72 0.29 6.43
CA ALA A 88 -12.68 -0.74 7.46
C ALA A 88 -12.99 -0.19 8.86
N ALA A 89 -12.50 1.01 9.18
CA ALA A 89 -12.83 1.68 10.44
C ALA A 89 -14.32 2.00 10.55
N GLU A 90 -14.94 2.51 9.48
CA GLU A 90 -16.39 2.78 9.42
C GLU A 90 -17.22 1.51 9.66
N LEU A 91 -16.84 0.39 9.03
CA LEU A 91 -17.52 -0.90 9.23
C LEU A 91 -17.43 -1.37 10.69
N HIS A 92 -16.27 -1.23 11.33
CA HIS A 92 -16.14 -1.53 12.75
C HIS A 92 -16.95 -0.57 13.63
N GLU A 93 -17.06 0.70 13.28
CA GLU A 93 -17.94 1.62 14.03
C GLU A 93 -19.41 1.30 13.89
N GLN A 94 -19.85 0.84 12.72
CA GLN A 94 -21.20 0.34 12.51
C GLN A 94 -21.45 -0.93 13.32
N ALA A 95 -20.51 -1.89 13.30
CA ALA A 95 -20.60 -3.10 14.11
C ALA A 95 -20.66 -2.78 15.62
N ALA A 96 -19.89 -1.79 16.09
CA ALA A 96 -19.95 -1.34 17.48
C ALA A 96 -21.31 -0.72 17.89
N GLN A 97 -22.09 -0.23 16.93
CA GLN A 97 -23.45 0.27 17.18
C GLN A 97 -24.48 -0.87 17.18
N GLN A 98 -24.26 -1.89 16.35
CA GLN A 98 -25.14 -3.05 16.21
C GLN A 98 -24.96 -4.07 17.33
N PHE A 99 -23.73 -4.24 17.83
CA PHE A 99 -23.34 -5.22 18.84
C PHE A 99 -22.71 -4.52 20.07
N PRO A 100 -23.53 -3.96 20.99
CA PRO A 100 -23.05 -3.20 22.14
C PRO A 100 -22.11 -3.97 23.07
N GLU A 101 -22.30 -5.29 23.20
CA GLU A 101 -21.49 -6.21 23.98
C GLU A 101 -20.06 -6.35 23.46
N GLU A 102 -19.85 -6.18 22.14
CA GLU A 102 -18.55 -6.24 21.47
C GLU A 102 -18.03 -4.86 21.05
N ALA A 103 -18.78 -3.79 21.35
CA ALA A 103 -18.51 -2.44 20.88
C ALA A 103 -17.10 -1.93 21.22
N GLU A 104 -16.55 -2.33 22.37
CA GLU A 104 -15.20 -1.91 22.74
C GLU A 104 -14.12 -2.54 21.85
N ALA A 105 -14.28 -3.81 21.50
CA ALA A 105 -13.37 -4.52 20.59
C ALA A 105 -13.43 -3.90 19.19
N HIS A 106 -14.63 -3.67 18.66
CA HIS A 106 -14.80 -3.01 17.38
C HIS A 106 -14.27 -1.57 17.38
N ARG A 107 -14.48 -0.78 18.44
CA ARG A 107 -13.88 0.56 18.54
C ARG A 107 -12.36 0.54 18.60
N ARG A 108 -11.74 -0.50 19.21
CA ARG A 108 -10.29 -0.69 19.19
C ARG A 108 -9.79 -0.95 17.76
N GLU A 109 -10.45 -1.86 17.04
CA GLU A 109 -10.11 -2.16 15.65
C GLU A 109 -10.29 -0.95 14.72
N ALA A 110 -11.38 -0.19 14.88
CA ALA A 110 -11.61 1.05 14.14
C ALA A 110 -10.50 2.09 14.35
N ARG A 111 -10.02 2.24 15.59
CA ARG A 111 -8.86 3.12 15.89
C ARG A 111 -7.60 2.63 15.21
N ARG A 112 -7.29 1.33 15.25
CA ARG A 112 -6.12 0.77 14.56
C ARG A 112 -6.15 1.09 13.07
N HIS A 113 -7.28 0.88 12.42
CA HIS A 113 -7.39 1.20 10.99
C HIS A 113 -7.25 2.69 10.71
N ARG A 114 -7.75 3.59 11.57
CA ARG A 114 -7.50 5.03 11.41
C ARG A 114 -6.02 5.39 11.54
N ASP A 115 -5.29 4.75 12.44
CA ASP A 115 -3.85 4.95 12.60
C ASP A 115 -3.07 4.45 11.36
N GLU A 116 -3.49 3.31 10.81
CA GLU A 116 -2.97 2.77 9.55
C GLU A 116 -3.28 3.70 8.36
N ALA A 117 -4.51 4.22 8.28
CA ALA A 117 -4.91 5.20 7.25
C ALA A 117 -4.07 6.47 7.34
N ALA A 118 -3.87 7.01 8.55
CA ALA A 118 -3.04 8.18 8.77
C ALA A 118 -1.57 7.91 8.36
N THR A 119 -1.07 6.71 8.63
CA THR A 119 0.28 6.30 8.20
C THR A 119 0.38 6.22 6.69
N ALA A 120 -0.59 5.60 6.02
CA ALA A 120 -0.64 5.51 4.57
C ALA A 120 -0.70 6.91 3.92
N ARG A 121 -1.51 7.84 4.44
CA ARG A 121 -1.53 9.24 3.96
C ARG A 121 -0.15 9.91 4.07
N ARG A 122 0.55 9.74 5.20
CA ARG A 122 1.92 10.27 5.38
C ARG A 122 2.92 9.71 4.37
N TRP A 123 2.76 8.45 3.95
CA TRP A 123 3.59 7.87 2.89
C TRP A 123 3.21 8.37 1.51
N ALA A 124 1.92 8.66 1.26
CA ALA A 124 1.46 9.24 0.01
C ALA A 124 1.94 10.68 -0.20
N ASP A 125 2.06 11.44 0.89
CA ASP A 125 2.43 12.85 0.88
C ASP A 125 3.96 13.06 0.97
N GLN A 126 4.73 11.99 1.19
CA GLN A 126 6.19 12.07 1.11
C GLN A 126 6.61 12.26 -0.35
N GLU A 127 7.30 13.38 -0.61
CA GLU A 127 7.93 13.59 -1.92
C GLU A 127 9.02 12.53 -2.15
N PRO A 128 9.12 11.99 -3.36
CA PRO A 128 10.24 11.11 -3.71
C PRO A 128 11.55 11.91 -3.70
N HIS A 129 12.47 11.52 -2.82
CA HIS A 129 13.84 12.03 -2.73
C HIS A 129 14.74 11.51 -3.86
#